data_AF-U9TLK3-F1
#
_entry.id   AF-U9TLK3-F1
#
_cell.length_a   1.000
_cell.length_b   1.000
_cell.length_c   1.000
_cell.angle_alpha   90.00
_cell.angle_beta   90.00
_cell.angle_gamma   90.00
#
_symmetry.space_group_name_H-M   'P 1'
#
loop_
_entity.id
_entity.type
_entity.pdbx_description
1 polymer ?
#
loop_
_entity_poly.entity_id
_entity_poly.type
_entity_poly.pdbx_seq_one_letter_code
_entity_poly.pdbx_strand_id
1 'polypeptide(L)'
;LLDLLGSKAFNVVQSDMNGNIEKIKNRYEADPTKSPTLEKLVINEQGEKKRTATEGLLWLKRGLEFTSVALRRSINDENEELTVSFTEAYGVTLRPFHSMLVRPIFGLAMKACPYRKDFFEKLGDDQEKVKQQYEEWLLAFENVVQRLNNFYTEGGYDKGKF
;
A
#
# COMPACT_ATOMS: atom_id res chain seq x y z
N LEU A 1 -7.79 -2.99 -8.31
CA LEU A 1 -6.84 -1.91 -8.66
C LEU A 1 -5.53 -2.48 -9.22
N LEU A 2 -4.73 -3.23 -8.45
CA LEU A 2 -3.43 -3.72 -8.94
C LEU A 2 -3.54 -4.65 -10.16
N ASP A 3 -4.66 -5.38 -10.30
CA ASP A 3 -4.97 -6.14 -11.52
C ASP A 3 -5.14 -5.25 -12.76
N LEU A 4 -5.63 -4.02 -12.58
CA LEU A 4 -5.80 -3.05 -13.67
C LEU A 4 -4.46 -2.48 -14.15
N LEU A 5 -3.42 -2.51 -13.29
CA LEU A 5 -2.04 -2.21 -13.69
C LEU A 5 -1.44 -3.29 -14.61
N GLY A 6 -2.14 -4.41 -14.80
CA GLY A 6 -2.11 -5.18 -16.05
C GLY A 6 -0.85 -5.97 -16.35
N SER A 7 0.16 -5.98 -15.48
CA SER A 7 1.41 -6.71 -15.72
C SER A 7 1.70 -7.76 -14.66
N LYS A 8 2.23 -8.91 -15.11
CA LYS A 8 2.75 -9.97 -14.23
C LYS A 8 3.82 -9.44 -13.25
N ALA A 9 4.44 -8.30 -13.54
CA ALA A 9 5.40 -7.66 -12.65
C ALA A 9 4.74 -7.13 -11.37
N PHE A 10 3.47 -6.71 -11.42
CA PHE A 10 2.71 -6.32 -10.23
C PHE A 10 2.28 -7.52 -9.38
N ASN A 11 2.36 -8.76 -9.86
CA ASN A 11 2.06 -9.95 -9.04
C ASN A 11 2.97 -10.04 -7.82
N VAL A 12 4.21 -9.54 -7.91
CA VAL A 12 5.13 -9.49 -6.76
C VAL A 12 4.58 -8.55 -5.69
N VAL A 13 4.09 -7.37 -6.10
CA VAL A 13 3.48 -6.38 -5.20
C VAL A 13 2.20 -6.94 -4.57
N GLN A 14 1.34 -7.58 -5.37
CA GLN A 14 0.13 -8.23 -4.88
C GLN A 14 0.43 -9.36 -3.90
N SER A 15 1.40 -10.21 -4.20
CA SER A 15 1.80 -11.32 -3.34
C SER A 15 2.32 -10.82 -1.98
N ASP A 16 3.17 -9.78 -1.99
CA ASP A 16 3.66 -9.16 -0.76
C ASP A 16 2.52 -8.58 0.09
N MET A 17 1.60 -7.82 -0.52
CA MET A 17 0.43 -7.27 0.17
C MET A 17 -0.48 -8.37 0.74
N ASN A 18 -0.78 -9.41 -0.05
CA ASN A 18 -1.63 -10.51 0.38
C ASN A 18 -1.00 -11.33 1.51
N GLY A 19 0.31 -11.59 1.46
CA GLY A 19 1.02 -12.26 2.55
C GLY A 19 0.97 -11.45 3.85
N ASN A 20 1.05 -10.12 3.76
CA ASN A 20 0.91 -9.25 4.93
C ASN A 20 -0.53 -9.21 5.46
N ILE A 21 -1.54 -9.21 4.58
CA ILE A 21 -2.96 -9.35 4.96
C ILE A 21 -3.20 -10.68 5.68
N GLU A 22 -2.62 -11.77 5.19
CA GLU A 22 -2.75 -13.10 5.80
C GLU A 22 -2.19 -13.13 7.23
N LYS A 23 -1.02 -12.52 7.49
CA LYS A 23 -0.47 -12.37 8.85
C LYS A 23 -1.45 -11.67 9.80
N ILE A 24 -2.07 -10.59 9.34
CA ILE A 24 -3.04 -9.81 10.12
C ILE A 24 -4.30 -10.63 10.38
N LYS A 25 -4.81 -11.30 9.34
CA LYS A 25 -6.01 -12.14 9.41
C LYS A 25 -5.81 -13.32 10.38
N ASN A 26 -4.68 -14.01 10.30
CA ASN A 26 -4.36 -15.11 11.20
C ASN A 26 -4.36 -14.67 12.68
N ARG A 27 -3.87 -13.47 12.97
CA ARG A 27 -3.94 -12.90 14.33
C ARG A 27 -5.36 -12.57 14.76
N TYR A 28 -6.14 -11.95 13.86
CA TYR A 28 -7.56 -11.67 14.13
C TYR A 28 -8.33 -12.95 14.44
N GLU A 29 -8.16 -13.99 13.63
CA GLU A 29 -8.87 -15.27 13.79
C GLU A 29 -8.44 -16.04 15.06
N ALA A 30 -7.18 -15.91 15.48
CA ALA A 30 -6.68 -16.55 16.70
C ALA A 30 -7.28 -15.95 17.99
N ASP A 31 -7.53 -14.64 18.03
CA ASP A 31 -8.20 -13.98 19.16
C ASP A 31 -8.99 -12.73 18.69
N PRO A 32 -10.21 -12.92 18.14
CA PRO A 32 -11.02 -11.81 17.62
C PRO A 32 -11.40 -10.80 18.70
N THR A 33 -11.56 -11.26 19.95
CA THR A 33 -11.97 -10.42 21.08
C THR A 33 -10.88 -9.44 21.49
N LYS A 34 -9.60 -9.83 21.36
CA LYS A 34 -8.45 -8.94 21.55
C LYS A 34 -8.05 -8.21 20.27
N SER A 35 -8.57 -8.58 19.11
CA SER A 35 -8.19 -7.97 17.82
C SER A 35 -9.34 -7.23 17.10
N PRO A 36 -10.28 -6.54 17.76
CA PRO A 36 -11.46 -5.98 17.08
C PRO A 36 -11.13 -4.74 16.22
N THR A 37 -9.94 -4.17 16.36
CA THR A 37 -9.39 -3.13 15.48
C THR A 37 -7.92 -3.42 15.18
N LEU A 38 -7.37 -2.82 14.13
CA LEU A 38 -5.95 -2.94 13.79
C LEU A 38 -5.05 -2.41 14.93
N GLU A 39 -5.45 -1.33 15.60
CA GLU A 39 -4.70 -0.77 16.73
C GLU A 39 -4.67 -1.74 17.92
N LYS A 40 -5.84 -2.30 18.30
CA LYS A 40 -5.92 -3.29 19.39
C LYS A 40 -5.15 -4.56 19.07
N LEU A 41 -5.18 -4.99 17.81
CA LEU A 41 -4.38 -6.12 17.32
C LEU A 41 -2.88 -5.88 17.58
N VAL A 42 -2.35 -4.70 17.21
CA VAL A 42 -0.94 -4.34 17.40
C VAL A 42 -0.58 -4.19 18.88
N ILE A 43 -1.42 -3.48 19.66
CA ILE A 43 -1.20 -3.26 21.10
C ILE A 43 -1.14 -4.60 21.83
N ASN A 44 -2.05 -5.52 21.53
CA ASN A 44 -2.12 -6.80 22.21
C ASN A 44 -1.00 -7.77 21.81
N GLU A 45 -0.38 -7.58 20.65
CA GLU A 45 0.78 -8.39 20.22
C GLU A 45 2.11 -7.85 20.80
N GLN A 46 2.15 -6.61 21.30
CA GLN A 46 3.38 -5.95 21.77
C GLN A 46 4.11 -6.69 22.89
N GLY A 47 3.38 -7.39 23.76
CA GLY A 47 3.94 -8.17 24.88
C GLY A 47 4.37 -9.60 24.50
N GLU A 48 4.18 -10.01 23.25
CA GLU A 48 4.44 -11.37 22.80
C GLU A 48 5.85 -11.56 22.26
N LYS A 49 6.33 -12.80 22.28
CA LYS A 49 7.67 -13.15 21.75
C LYS A 49 7.79 -12.90 20.25
N LYS A 50 6.68 -12.94 19.51
CA LYS A 50 6.63 -12.71 18.06
C LYS A 50 5.58 -11.65 17.78
N ARG A 51 5.91 -10.72 16.89
CA ARG A 51 5.05 -9.60 16.51
C ARG A 51 4.68 -9.66 15.02
N THR A 52 4.30 -10.84 14.57
CA THR A 52 4.13 -11.17 13.15
C THR A 52 3.03 -10.34 12.49
N ALA A 53 1.93 -10.06 13.18
CA ALA A 53 0.84 -9.28 12.63
C ALA A 53 1.15 -7.78 12.67
N THR A 54 1.86 -7.30 13.69
CA THR A 54 2.40 -5.94 13.77
C THR A 54 3.37 -5.67 12.63
N GLU A 55 4.27 -6.61 12.36
CA GLU A 55 5.20 -6.54 11.23
C GLU A 55 4.44 -6.59 9.89
N GLY A 56 3.48 -7.51 9.76
CA GLY A 56 2.64 -7.61 8.58
C GLY A 56 1.91 -6.30 8.28
N LEU A 57 1.28 -5.70 9.28
CA LEU A 57 0.60 -4.41 9.13
C LEU A 57 1.58 -3.24 8.88
N LEU A 58 2.80 -3.29 9.41
CA LEU A 58 3.85 -2.31 9.09
C LEU A 58 4.21 -2.33 7.59
N TRP A 59 4.42 -3.51 7.02
CA TRP A 59 4.73 -3.64 5.60
C TRP A 59 3.52 -3.34 4.72
N LEU A 60 2.33 -3.82 5.11
CA LEU A 60 1.09 -3.50 4.40
C LEU A 60 0.85 -1.99 4.34
N LYS A 61 0.94 -1.26 5.47
CA LYS A 61 0.71 0.18 5.47
C LYS A 61 1.71 0.94 4.59
N ARG A 62 2.97 0.50 4.51
CA ARG A 62 3.98 1.09 3.61
C ARG A 62 3.62 0.85 2.13
N GLY A 63 3.12 -0.34 1.80
CA GLY A 63 2.60 -0.65 0.46
C GLY A 63 1.35 0.16 0.09
N LEU A 64 0.45 0.36 1.06
CA LEU A 64 -0.74 1.20 0.88
C LEU A 64 -0.37 2.68 0.72
N GLU A 65 0.57 3.19 1.51
CA GLU A 65 1.10 4.55 1.38
C GLU A 65 1.75 4.79 0.02
N PHE A 66 2.62 3.87 -0.42
CA PHE A 66 3.16 3.89 -1.77
C PHE A 66 2.08 4.00 -2.84
N THR A 67 1.05 3.14 -2.75
CA THR A 67 -0.07 3.14 -3.70
C THR A 67 -0.81 4.47 -3.66
N SER A 68 -1.10 4.98 -2.47
CA SER A 68 -1.79 6.26 -2.26
C SER A 68 -1.03 7.42 -2.90
N VAL A 69 0.28 7.53 -2.64
CA VAL A 69 1.13 8.59 -3.19
C VAL A 69 1.23 8.49 -4.71
N ALA A 70 1.35 7.27 -5.25
CA ALA A 70 1.41 7.05 -6.70
C ALA A 70 0.12 7.47 -7.41
N LEU A 71 -1.03 7.09 -6.85
CA LEU A 71 -2.35 7.43 -7.38
C LEU A 71 -2.62 8.93 -7.29
N ARG A 72 -2.34 9.54 -6.13
CA ARG A 72 -2.46 10.99 -5.92
C ARG A 72 -1.63 11.77 -6.91
N ARG A 73 -0.38 11.38 -7.10
CA ARG A 73 0.49 12.00 -8.09
C ARG A 73 -0.06 11.86 -9.50
N SER A 74 -0.57 10.67 -9.85
CA SER A 74 -1.14 10.44 -11.18
C SER A 74 -2.36 11.30 -11.47
N ILE A 75 -3.26 11.54 -10.51
CA ILE A 75 -4.45 12.38 -10.78
C ILE A 75 -4.14 13.90 -10.74
N ASN A 76 -3.10 14.31 -10.00
CA ASN A 76 -2.71 15.72 -9.90
C ASN A 76 -2.07 16.27 -11.18
N ASP A 77 -1.40 15.43 -11.97
CA ASP A 77 -0.83 15.80 -13.27
C ASP A 77 -1.38 14.88 -14.37
N GLU A 78 -2.29 15.42 -15.18
CA GLU A 78 -2.93 14.68 -16.28
C GLU A 78 -1.96 14.33 -17.42
N ASN A 79 -0.79 14.98 -17.48
CA ASN A 79 0.23 14.73 -18.49
C ASN A 79 1.31 13.75 -18.02
N GLU A 80 1.33 13.37 -16.74
CA GLU A 80 2.31 12.43 -16.21
C GLU A 80 1.90 10.98 -16.46
N GLU A 81 2.81 10.20 -17.04
CA GLU A 81 2.64 8.76 -17.22
C GLU A 81 2.73 7.99 -15.90
N LEU A 82 1.95 6.92 -15.77
CA LEU A 82 1.88 6.12 -14.54
C LEU A 82 3.23 5.55 -14.12
N THR A 83 4.09 5.19 -15.08
CA THR A 83 5.46 4.74 -14.79
C THR A 83 6.23 5.79 -13.99
N VAL A 84 6.09 7.07 -14.32
CA VAL A 84 6.75 8.17 -13.60
C VAL A 84 6.12 8.35 -12.23
N SER A 85 4.79 8.45 -12.16
CA SER A 85 4.08 8.65 -10.88
C SER A 85 4.42 7.56 -9.86
N PHE A 86 4.42 6.29 -10.29
CA PHE A 86 4.74 5.15 -9.45
C PHE A 86 6.24 5.07 -9.10
N THR A 87 7.14 5.44 -10.02
CA THR A 87 8.59 5.47 -9.73
C THR A 87 8.94 6.51 -8.67
N GLU A 88 8.38 7.72 -8.77
CA GLU A 88 8.60 8.80 -7.81
C GLU A 88 8.00 8.45 -6.45
N ALA A 89 6.76 7.93 -6.43
CA ALA A 89 6.12 7.46 -5.20
C ALA A 89 6.94 6.37 -4.50
N TYR A 90 7.47 5.40 -5.26
CA TYR A 90 8.35 4.36 -4.73
C TYR A 90 9.59 4.95 -4.07
N GLY A 91 10.19 5.98 -4.69
CA GLY A 91 11.39 6.65 -4.20
C GLY A 91 11.23 7.23 -2.80
N VAL A 92 10.09 7.83 -2.51
CA VAL A 92 9.81 8.54 -1.25
C VAL A 92 9.11 7.68 -0.18
N THR A 93 8.59 6.51 -0.54
CA THR A 93 7.82 5.65 0.40
C THR A 93 8.54 4.33 0.72
N LEU A 94 8.56 3.37 -0.19
CA LEU A 94 9.03 2.00 0.06
C LEU A 94 10.55 1.83 -0.10
N ARG A 95 11.17 2.56 -1.04
CA ARG A 95 12.59 2.41 -1.39
C ARG A 95 13.56 2.49 -0.19
N PRO A 96 13.36 3.38 0.81
CA PRO A 96 14.20 3.43 2.01
C PRO A 96 14.20 2.11 2.80
N PHE A 97 13.11 1.34 2.76
CA PHE A 97 12.94 0.11 3.53
C PHE A 97 13.32 -1.16 2.75
N HIS A 98 13.40 -1.09 1.42
CA HIS A 98 13.82 -2.21 0.59
C HIS A 98 15.34 -2.40 0.55
N SER A 99 15.77 -3.65 0.67
CA SER A 99 17.17 -4.06 0.52
C SER A 99 17.66 -3.86 -0.91
N MET A 100 18.98 -3.87 -1.10
CA MET A 100 19.60 -3.78 -2.43
C MET A 100 19.17 -4.91 -3.39
N LEU A 101 18.71 -6.04 -2.86
CA LEU A 101 18.18 -7.16 -3.64
C LEU A 101 16.71 -6.96 -4.05
N VAL A 102 15.90 -6.31 -3.21
CA VAL A 102 14.46 -6.10 -3.49
C VAL A 102 14.23 -4.89 -4.40
N ARG A 103 15.08 -3.85 -4.30
CA ARG A 103 14.93 -2.61 -5.08
C ARG A 103 14.80 -2.83 -6.61
N PRO A 104 15.61 -3.68 -7.26
CA PRO A 104 15.48 -3.93 -8.71
C PRO A 104 14.15 -4.57 -9.10
N ILE A 105 13.59 -5.44 -8.26
CA ILE A 105 12.32 -6.14 -8.53
C ILE A 105 11.18 -5.13 -8.62
N PHE A 106 11.08 -4.23 -7.65
CA PHE A 106 10.10 -3.14 -7.67
C PHE A 106 10.36 -2.15 -8.82
N GLY A 107 11.62 -1.86 -9.13
CA GLY A 107 11.96 -1.03 -10.29
C GLY A 107 11.45 -1.60 -11.62
N LEU A 108 11.47 -2.92 -11.79
CA LEU A 108 10.85 -3.58 -12.95
C LEU A 108 9.33 -3.50 -12.92
N ALA A 109 8.70 -3.64 -11.75
CA ALA A 109 7.26 -3.47 -11.62
C ALA A 109 6.80 -2.07 -12.03
N MET A 110 7.51 -1.01 -11.63
CA MET A 110 7.12 0.37 -12.00
C MET A 110 7.24 0.61 -13.51
N LYS A 111 8.28 0.06 -14.16
CA LYS A 111 8.43 0.12 -15.62
C LYS A 111 7.35 -0.66 -16.38
N ALA A 112 6.63 -1.52 -15.68
CA ALA A 112 5.55 -2.32 -16.22
C ALA A 112 4.17 -1.74 -15.85
N CYS A 113 4.11 -0.50 -15.38
CA CYS A 113 2.85 0.26 -15.34
C CYS A 113 2.27 0.36 -16.76
N PRO A 114 0.94 0.31 -16.91
CA PRO A 114 0.31 0.52 -18.20
C PRO A 114 0.43 1.99 -18.61
N TYR A 115 0.13 2.28 -19.87
CA TYR A 115 -0.09 3.66 -20.28
C TYR A 115 -1.21 4.28 -19.45
N ARG A 116 -1.06 5.56 -19.10
CA ARG A 116 -2.07 6.32 -18.36
C ARG A 116 -3.45 6.17 -18.99
N LYS A 117 -3.54 6.41 -20.29
CA LYS A 117 -4.79 6.35 -21.05
C LYS A 117 -5.51 5.00 -20.84
N ASP A 118 -4.81 3.90 -21.09
CA ASP A 118 -5.37 2.55 -20.97
C ASP A 118 -5.84 2.23 -19.55
N PHE A 119 -5.17 2.76 -18.53
CA PHE A 119 -5.57 2.59 -17.14
C PHE A 119 -6.88 3.32 -16.84
N PHE A 120 -6.99 4.60 -17.21
CA PHE A 120 -8.20 5.39 -16.94
C PHE A 120 -9.40 4.96 -17.79
N GLU A 121 -9.19 4.48 -19.02
CA GLU A 121 -10.24 3.86 -19.82
C GLU A 121 -10.80 2.59 -19.16
N LYS A 122 -9.95 1.78 -18.51
CA LYS A 122 -10.40 0.60 -17.74
C LYS A 122 -11.18 0.94 -16.48
N LEU A 123 -11.08 2.17 -15.97
CA LEU A 123 -11.85 2.62 -14.80
C LEU A 123 -13.30 2.98 -15.18
N GLY A 124 -13.55 3.35 -16.44
CA GLY A 124 -14.88 3.60 -16.97
C GLY A 124 -14.88 4.53 -18.18
N ASP A 125 -15.95 4.52 -18.96
CA ASP A 125 -16.04 5.31 -20.20
C ASP A 125 -16.27 6.82 -19.92
N ASP A 126 -16.98 7.15 -18.84
CA ASP A 126 -17.24 8.53 -18.41
C ASP A 126 -16.09 9.05 -17.56
N GLN A 127 -15.14 9.75 -18.21
CA GLN A 127 -13.90 10.20 -17.58
C GLN A 127 -14.12 11.28 -16.51
N GLU A 128 -15.16 12.11 -16.62
CA GLU A 128 -15.49 13.09 -15.57
C GLU A 128 -16.00 12.38 -14.31
N LYS A 129 -16.88 11.39 -14.49
CA LYS A 129 -17.35 10.55 -13.38
C LYS A 129 -16.22 9.73 -12.76
N VAL A 130 -15.33 9.15 -13.58
CA VAL A 130 -14.14 8.43 -13.11
C VAL A 130 -13.28 9.35 -12.24
N LYS A 131 -12.99 10.57 -12.71
CA LYS A 131 -12.19 11.56 -11.96
C LYS A 131 -12.82 11.89 -10.62
N GLN A 132 -14.14 12.16 -10.59
CA GLN A 132 -14.85 12.47 -9.35
C GLN A 132 -14.80 11.32 -8.34
N GLN A 133 -15.11 10.09 -8.79
CA GLN A 133 -15.15 8.92 -7.91
C GLN A 133 -13.75 8.50 -7.45
N TYR A 134 -12.74 8.64 -8.33
CA TYR A 134 -11.35 8.40 -8.00
C TYR A 134 -10.89 9.35 -6.89
N GLU A 135 -11.18 10.64 -7.02
CA GLU A 135 -10.82 11.66 -6.03
C GLU A 135 -11.46 11.38 -4.67
N GLU A 136 -12.77 11.12 -4.64
CA GLU A 136 -13.51 10.79 -3.41
C GLU A 136 -12.94 9.53 -2.73
N TRP A 137 -12.73 8.47 -3.50
CA TRP A 137 -12.17 7.23 -2.99
C TRP A 137 -10.74 7.41 -2.48
N LEU A 138 -9.91 8.16 -3.20
CA LEU A 138 -8.51 8.38 -2.84
C LEU A 138 -8.39 9.21 -1.56
N LEU A 139 -9.22 10.24 -1.37
CA LEU A 139 -9.26 10.99 -0.12
C LEU A 139 -9.61 10.10 1.08
N ALA A 140 -10.59 9.21 0.94
CA ALA A 140 -10.93 8.25 1.99
C ALA A 140 -9.77 7.28 2.26
N PHE A 141 -9.11 6.80 1.21
CA PHE A 141 -7.96 5.91 1.31
C PHE A 141 -6.77 6.58 2.03
N GLU A 142 -6.42 7.80 1.64
CA GLU A 142 -5.38 8.63 2.25
C GLU A 142 -5.62 8.82 3.75
N ASN A 143 -6.86 9.11 4.14
CA ASN A 143 -7.25 9.28 5.55
C ASN A 143 -6.99 8.01 6.38
N VAL A 144 -7.31 6.82 5.84
CA VAL A 144 -7.06 5.55 6.53
C VAL A 144 -5.56 5.27 6.65
N VAL A 145 -4.80 5.49 5.56
CA VAL A 145 -3.34 5.31 5.57
C VAL A 145 -2.68 6.27 6.55
N GLN A 146 -3.08 7.53 6.58
CA GLN A 146 -2.54 8.53 7.50
C GLN A 146 -2.82 8.16 8.95
N ARG A 147 -4.04 7.71 9.28
CA ARG A 147 -4.37 7.24 10.63
C ARG A 147 -3.47 6.07 11.07
N LEU A 148 -3.24 5.10 10.18
CA LEU A 148 -2.33 3.97 10.44
C LEU A 148 -0.88 4.44 10.62
N ASN A 149 -0.41 5.34 9.78
CA ASN A 149 0.94 5.90 9.87
C ASN A 149 1.15 6.64 11.20
N ASN A 150 0.23 7.51 11.58
CA ASN A 150 0.28 8.24 12.85
C ASN A 150 0.31 7.26 14.03
N PHE A 151 -0.60 6.27 14.05
CA PHE A 151 -0.63 5.24 15.10
C PHE A 151 0.72 4.51 15.26
N TYR A 152 1.34 4.12 14.15
CA TYR A 152 2.63 3.43 14.18
C TYR A 152 3.76 4.31 14.69
N THR A 153 3.83 5.56 14.21
CA THR A 153 4.90 6.49 14.58
C THR A 153 4.76 6.98 16.02
N GLU A 154 3.55 7.35 16.46
CA GLU A 154 3.26 7.77 17.83
C GLU A 154 3.46 6.63 18.84
N GLY A 155 3.04 5.41 18.49
CA GLY A 155 3.22 4.22 19.31
C GLY A 155 4.62 3.61 19.25
N GLY A 156 5.50 4.11 18.37
CA GLY A 156 6.84 3.55 18.16
C GLY A 156 6.84 2.13 17.59
N TYR A 157 5.76 1.72 16.92
CA TYR A 157 5.59 0.41 16.29
C TYR A 157 6.29 0.30 14.94
N ASP A 158 6.91 1.38 14.46
CA ASP A 158 7.77 1.41 13.28
C ASP A 158 9.26 1.18 13.62
N LYS A 159 9.58 1.06 14.91
CA LYS A 159 10.94 0.87 15.45
C LYS A 159 11.11 -0.53 16.05
N GLY A 160 12.32 -1.05 15.96
CA GLY A 160 12.72 -2.34 16.54
C GLY A 160 12.90 -3.45 15.50
N LYS A 161 13.47 -4.57 15.95
CA LYS A 161 13.60 -5.78 15.12
C LYS A 161 12.32 -6.59 15.28
N PHE A 162 11.61 -6.78 14.18
CA PHE A 162 10.56 -7.80 14.05
C PHE A 162 11.20 -9.15 13.74
#